data_AF-A0A502ST54-F1
#
_entry.id   AF-A0A502ST54-F1
#
_cell.length_a   1.000
_cell.length_b   1.000
_cell.length_c   1.000
_cell.angle_alpha   90.00
_cell.angle_beta   90.00
_cell.angle_gamma   90.00
#
_symmetry.space_group_name_H-M   'P 1'
#
loop_
_entity.id
_entity.type
_entity.pdbx_description
1 polymer ?
#
loop_
_entity_poly.entity_id
_entity_poly.type
_entity_poly.pdbx_seq_one_letter_code
_entity_poly.pdbx_strand_id
1 'polypeptide(L)'
;MNSKAQQLKEFLGRVGRAALVEVAATKGSTPREAGAFMLVSASSIFGTIGGGQLEYMAIDKARQVLNAGQRSRSPAGEARIEVDEICATLDVPLGPEIGQCCGGRVEVSIRLVDASLEQQLIANAESEEARLPHVYLFGGGHVGQALAASLALLPIHVFVVETRAEALEGMPETVKTRLTSLPEAVVREAPAGSAFAILTHDHALDFLIVAEALKRDDSAYVGMIGSKTKKATFRNWFLKSAEGSEAQFARLVSPIGGNAVKDKRPSVIAALAAAEIMTALVSHGAQPAASAAPEKTMAS
;
A
#
# COMPACT_ATOMS: atom_id res chain seq x y z
N MET A 1 -2.00 -3.40 -15.37
CA MET A 1 -1.94 -2.62 -14.12
C MET A 1 -3.21 -2.90 -13.33
N ASN A 2 -3.16 -3.77 -12.32
CA ASN A 2 -4.32 -4.14 -11.51
C ASN A 2 -4.32 -3.34 -10.20
N SER A 3 -4.47 -2.03 -10.28
CA SER A 3 -4.57 -1.20 -9.08
C SER A 3 -5.91 -1.39 -8.38
N LYS A 4 -5.98 -1.10 -7.08
CA LYS A 4 -7.23 -1.21 -6.30
C LYS A 4 -8.34 -0.34 -6.92
N ALA A 5 -8.01 0.87 -7.37
CA ALA A 5 -8.96 1.76 -8.04
C ALA A 5 -9.45 1.18 -9.37
N GLN A 6 -8.55 0.58 -10.16
CA GLN A 6 -8.92 -0.09 -11.41
C GLN A 6 -9.84 -1.30 -11.17
N GLN A 7 -9.48 -2.16 -10.21
CA GLN A 7 -10.32 -3.32 -9.83
C GLN A 7 -11.69 -2.89 -9.31
N LEU A 8 -11.77 -1.77 -8.58
CA LEU A 8 -13.03 -1.18 -8.12
C LEU A 8 -13.89 -0.70 -9.28
N LYS A 9 -13.29 0.04 -10.24
CA LYS A 9 -13.98 0.49 -11.46
C LYS A 9 -14.49 -0.68 -12.27
N GLU A 10 -13.68 -1.73 -12.45
CA GLU A 10 -14.07 -2.94 -13.17
C GLU A 10 -15.19 -3.69 -12.45
N PHE A 11 -15.13 -3.77 -11.12
CA PHE A 11 -16.20 -4.36 -10.33
C PHE A 11 -17.52 -3.60 -10.53
N LEU A 12 -17.51 -2.28 -10.32
CA LEU A 12 -18.70 -1.42 -10.44
C LEU A 12 -19.26 -1.40 -11.86
N GLY A 13 -18.40 -1.30 -12.88
CA GLY A 13 -18.80 -1.34 -14.28
C GLY A 13 -19.38 -2.68 -14.72
N ARG A 14 -19.01 -3.79 -14.05
CA ARG A 14 -19.55 -5.13 -14.32
C ARG A 14 -20.85 -5.39 -13.58
N VAL A 15 -21.02 -4.86 -12.37
CA VAL A 15 -22.18 -5.14 -11.51
C VAL A 15 -23.20 -4.02 -11.63
N GLY A 16 -24.31 -4.25 -12.36
CA GLY A 16 -25.30 -3.19 -12.60
C GLY A 16 -25.94 -2.57 -11.34
N ARG A 17 -25.99 -3.31 -10.21
CA ARG A 17 -26.38 -2.78 -8.89
C ARG A 17 -25.48 -3.34 -7.79
N ALA A 18 -25.03 -2.47 -6.91
CA ALA A 18 -24.25 -2.81 -5.72
C ALA A 18 -24.79 -2.10 -4.48
N ALA A 19 -24.52 -2.69 -3.32
CA ALA A 19 -24.70 -2.08 -2.01
C ALA A 19 -23.33 -1.94 -1.34
N LEU A 20 -23.08 -0.75 -0.79
CA LEU A 20 -21.94 -0.47 0.07
C LEU A 20 -22.27 -0.94 1.48
N VAL A 21 -21.41 -1.80 2.02
CA VAL A 21 -21.45 -2.24 3.41
C VAL A 21 -20.21 -1.68 4.10
N GLU A 22 -20.40 -0.85 5.12
CA GLU A 22 -19.33 -0.08 5.75
C GLU A 22 -19.41 -0.20 7.28
N VAL A 23 -18.27 -0.43 7.92
CA VAL A 23 -18.13 -0.38 9.38
C VAL A 23 -18.24 1.08 9.83
N ALA A 24 -19.39 1.46 10.36
CA ALA A 24 -19.67 2.82 10.82
C ALA A 24 -19.00 3.10 12.17
N ALA A 25 -19.03 2.14 13.09
CA ALA A 25 -18.41 2.27 14.40
C ALA A 25 -17.96 0.93 14.97
N THR A 26 -16.94 0.97 15.83
CA THR A 26 -16.44 -0.20 16.56
C THR A 26 -16.29 0.10 18.05
N LYS A 27 -16.46 -0.93 18.89
CA LYS A 27 -16.17 -0.87 20.32
C LYS A 27 -15.48 -2.15 20.76
N GLY A 28 -14.38 -2.05 21.49
CA GLY A 28 -13.61 -3.22 21.92
C GLY A 28 -12.78 -3.84 20.78
N SER A 29 -12.52 -5.15 20.85
CA SER A 29 -11.70 -5.85 19.85
C SER A 29 -12.55 -6.25 18.66
N THR A 30 -12.24 -5.71 17.47
CA THR A 30 -12.99 -5.92 16.22
C THR A 30 -12.02 -6.29 15.08
N PRO A 31 -12.46 -7.07 14.07
CA PRO A 31 -11.57 -7.56 13.01
C PRO A 31 -11.09 -6.48 12.04
N ARG A 32 -11.86 -5.39 11.89
CA ARG A 32 -11.49 -4.19 11.13
C ARG A 32 -11.90 -2.92 11.89
N GLU A 33 -11.24 -1.84 11.52
CA GLU A 33 -11.46 -0.46 11.95
C GLU A 33 -12.71 0.19 11.31
N ALA A 34 -13.19 1.28 11.91
CA ALA A 34 -14.24 2.11 11.30
C ALA A 34 -13.76 2.67 9.95
N GLY A 35 -14.66 2.71 8.96
CA GLY A 35 -14.38 3.05 7.57
C GLY A 35 -13.96 1.86 6.69
N ALA A 36 -13.73 0.67 7.25
CA ALA A 36 -13.56 -0.53 6.45
C ALA A 36 -14.88 -0.85 5.71
N PHE A 37 -14.79 -1.16 4.42
CA PHE A 37 -15.97 -1.41 3.60
C PHE A 37 -15.82 -2.61 2.67
N MET A 38 -16.96 -3.13 2.23
CA MET A 38 -17.09 -4.03 1.09
C MET A 38 -18.26 -3.61 0.21
N LEU A 39 -18.20 -3.98 -1.06
CA LEU A 39 -19.32 -3.86 -1.98
C LEU A 39 -19.93 -5.23 -2.23
N VAL A 40 -21.25 -5.30 -2.16
CA VAL A 40 -22.02 -6.52 -2.38
C VAL A 40 -22.93 -6.30 -3.58
N SER A 41 -22.86 -7.19 -4.55
CA SER A 41 -23.84 -7.30 -5.63
C SER A 41 -24.67 -8.58 -5.46
N ALA A 42 -25.58 -8.84 -6.39
CA ALA A 42 -26.36 -10.08 -6.40
C ALA A 42 -25.47 -11.34 -6.40
N SER A 43 -24.32 -11.31 -7.09
CA SER A 43 -23.49 -12.50 -7.35
C SER A 43 -22.00 -12.36 -7.03
N SER A 44 -21.51 -11.15 -6.76
CA SER A 44 -20.08 -10.87 -6.53
C SER A 44 -19.87 -9.91 -5.37
N ILE A 45 -18.69 -9.96 -4.77
CA ILE A 45 -18.26 -9.10 -3.65
C ILE A 45 -16.91 -8.47 -4.00
N PHE A 46 -16.67 -7.27 -3.51
CA PHE A 46 -15.38 -6.57 -3.54
C PHE A 46 -15.02 -6.07 -2.15
N GLY A 47 -13.78 -6.30 -1.69
CA GLY A 47 -13.34 -5.92 -0.35
C GLY A 47 -13.83 -6.85 0.76
N THR A 48 -13.62 -6.45 2.01
CA THR A 48 -14.01 -7.20 3.22
C THR A 48 -14.14 -6.24 4.40
N ILE A 49 -15.08 -6.53 5.30
CA ILE A 49 -15.24 -5.83 6.59
C ILE A 49 -14.65 -6.62 7.77
N GLY A 50 -13.91 -7.69 7.49
CA GLY A 50 -13.19 -8.49 8.50
C GLY A 50 -13.56 -9.97 8.57
N GLY A 51 -14.45 -10.45 7.69
CA GLY A 51 -14.77 -11.88 7.57
C GLY A 51 -15.63 -12.47 8.71
N GLY A 52 -15.81 -13.79 8.67
CA GLY A 52 -16.59 -14.55 9.64
C GLY A 52 -18.10 -14.30 9.56
N GLN A 53 -18.83 -14.62 10.64
CA GLN A 53 -20.29 -14.57 10.67
C GLN A 53 -20.87 -13.16 10.44
N LEU A 54 -20.20 -12.12 10.95
CA LEU A 54 -20.57 -10.72 10.71
C LEU A 54 -20.67 -10.42 9.21
N GLU A 55 -19.68 -10.87 8.44
CA GLU A 55 -19.64 -10.61 6.99
C GLU A 55 -20.77 -11.35 6.26
N TYR A 56 -21.06 -12.60 6.63
CA TYR A 56 -22.20 -13.35 6.06
C TYR A 56 -23.54 -12.66 6.34
N MET A 57 -23.77 -12.19 7.57
CA MET A 57 -25.00 -11.46 7.95
C MET A 57 -25.14 -10.17 7.13
N ALA A 58 -24.04 -9.43 6.97
CA ALA A 58 -24.04 -8.18 6.23
C ALA A 58 -24.25 -8.40 4.72
N ILE A 59 -23.68 -9.45 4.13
CA ILE A 59 -23.92 -9.85 2.73
C ILE A 59 -25.40 -10.19 2.50
N ASP A 60 -25.99 -10.99 3.38
CA ASP A 60 -27.40 -11.38 3.25
C ASP A 60 -28.31 -10.15 3.34
N LYS A 61 -28.07 -9.28 4.33
CA LYS A 61 -28.84 -8.05 4.47
C LYS A 61 -28.65 -7.09 3.28
N ALA A 62 -27.43 -6.96 2.76
CA ALA A 62 -27.16 -6.15 1.58
C ALA A 62 -27.91 -6.67 0.34
N ARG A 63 -27.99 -8.00 0.16
CA ARG A 63 -28.79 -8.62 -0.92
C ARG A 63 -30.29 -8.42 -0.73
N GLN A 64 -30.79 -8.42 0.52
CA GLN A 64 -32.18 -8.06 0.79
C GLN A 64 -32.46 -6.60 0.38
N VAL A 65 -31.58 -5.66 0.73
CA VAL A 65 -31.71 -4.23 0.35
C VAL A 65 -31.67 -4.06 -1.18
N LEU A 66 -30.77 -4.77 -1.87
CA LEU A 66 -30.74 -4.78 -3.34
C LEU A 66 -32.07 -5.25 -3.95
N ASN A 67 -32.72 -6.24 -3.37
CA ASN A 67 -33.96 -6.82 -3.88
C ASN A 67 -35.23 -6.05 -3.46
N ALA A 68 -35.17 -5.22 -2.40
CA ALA A 68 -36.32 -4.47 -1.90
C ALA A 68 -36.89 -3.49 -2.96
N GLY A 69 -36.03 -2.81 -3.72
CA GLY A 69 -36.43 -1.93 -4.82
C GLY A 69 -37.05 -2.62 -6.05
N GLN A 70 -37.08 -3.97 -6.10
CA GLN A 70 -37.78 -4.72 -7.16
C GLN A 70 -39.21 -5.14 -6.77
N ARG A 71 -39.63 -4.94 -5.51
CA ARG A 71 -40.94 -5.38 -4.99
C ARG A 71 -42.04 -4.32 -4.95
N SER A 72 -41.81 -3.11 -5.43
CA SER A 72 -42.86 -2.07 -5.51
C SER A 72 -43.80 -2.24 -6.70
N ARG A 73 -44.51 -3.38 -6.76
CA ARG A 73 -45.87 -3.56 -7.35
C ARG A 73 -46.53 -4.86 -6.86
N SER A 74 -47.03 -4.90 -5.61
CA SER A 74 -48.29 -5.57 -5.18
C SER A 74 -48.38 -5.74 -3.65
N PRO A 75 -49.60 -5.89 -3.08
CA PRO A 75 -50.02 -5.10 -1.91
C PRO A 75 -49.95 -5.78 -0.54
N ALA A 76 -49.76 -4.92 0.46
CA ALA A 76 -50.30 -4.89 1.82
C ALA A 76 -50.36 -6.20 2.62
N GLY A 77 -49.44 -6.31 3.59
CA GLY A 77 -49.62 -7.15 4.77
C GLY A 77 -48.30 -7.60 5.37
N GLU A 78 -47.97 -7.05 6.54
CA GLU A 78 -47.04 -7.57 7.55
C GLU A 78 -45.56 -7.13 7.54
N ALA A 79 -45.10 -6.80 8.77
CA ALA A 79 -43.78 -6.41 9.25
C ALA A 79 -43.17 -5.07 8.78
N ARG A 80 -43.37 -4.01 9.59
CA ARG A 80 -42.60 -2.76 9.53
C ARG A 80 -41.18 -3.00 10.06
N ILE A 81 -40.29 -3.40 9.18
CA ILE A 81 -38.87 -3.05 9.32
C ILE A 81 -38.78 -1.62 8.77
N GLU A 82 -38.20 -0.68 9.52
CA GLU A 82 -37.81 0.63 8.96
C GLU A 82 -36.66 0.41 7.99
N VAL A 83 -37.00 -0.10 6.80
CA VAL A 83 -36.16 -0.09 5.62
C VAL A 83 -36.58 1.17 4.89
N ASP A 84 -35.84 2.26 5.08
CA ASP A 84 -35.80 3.25 4.02
C ASP A 84 -35.13 2.53 2.85
N GLU A 85 -35.77 2.42 1.67
CA GLU A 85 -35.44 1.47 0.57
C GLU A 85 -33.97 1.55 0.06
N ILE A 86 -33.19 2.47 0.62
CA ILE A 86 -31.85 2.89 0.25
C ILE A 86 -30.82 2.56 1.35
N CYS A 87 -31.21 2.37 2.63
CA CYS A 87 -30.30 2.25 3.77
C CYS A 87 -30.75 1.22 4.83
N ALA A 88 -29.81 0.47 5.40
CA ALA A 88 -30.02 -0.37 6.58
C ALA A 88 -28.82 -0.30 7.54
N THR A 89 -29.05 -0.46 8.83
CA THR A 89 -27.99 -0.57 9.84
C THR A 89 -28.06 -1.92 10.56
N LEU A 90 -26.89 -2.43 10.93
CA LEU A 90 -26.73 -3.63 11.76
C LEU A 90 -25.87 -3.26 12.96
N ASP A 91 -26.33 -3.58 14.15
CA ASP A 91 -25.56 -3.41 15.37
C ASP A 91 -25.34 -4.80 15.99
N VAL A 92 -24.11 -5.30 15.87
CA VAL A 92 -23.80 -6.71 16.14
C VAL A 92 -22.79 -6.81 17.29
N PRO A 93 -23.18 -7.39 18.44
CA PRO A 93 -22.20 -7.81 19.44
C PRO A 93 -21.39 -8.97 18.87
N LEU A 94 -20.07 -8.85 18.91
CA LEU A 94 -19.17 -9.92 18.53
C LEU A 94 -18.98 -10.85 19.73
N GLY A 95 -18.87 -12.16 19.46
CA GLY A 95 -18.59 -13.13 20.50
C GLY A 95 -19.00 -14.55 20.13
N PRO A 96 -18.93 -15.48 21.09
CA PRO A 96 -19.26 -16.89 20.88
C PRO A 96 -20.68 -17.11 20.36
N GLU A 97 -21.61 -16.22 20.70
CA GLU A 97 -23.01 -16.24 20.28
C GLU A 97 -23.19 -16.16 18.75
N ILE A 98 -22.23 -15.53 18.06
CA ILE A 98 -22.17 -15.50 16.60
C ILE A 98 -20.98 -16.32 16.05
N GLY A 99 -20.38 -17.19 16.87
CA GLY A 99 -19.26 -18.04 16.47
C GLY A 99 -17.96 -17.26 16.21
N GLN A 100 -17.75 -16.10 16.85
CA GLN A 100 -16.54 -15.30 16.69
C GLN A 100 -15.74 -15.20 18.00
N CYS A 101 -14.41 -15.13 17.88
CA CYS A 101 -13.50 -15.01 19.02
C CYS A 101 -13.29 -13.55 19.47
N CYS A 102 -13.66 -12.57 18.65
CA CYS A 102 -13.61 -11.15 19.01
C CYS A 102 -14.79 -10.83 19.94
N GLY A 103 -14.55 -10.11 21.04
CA GLY A 103 -15.58 -9.72 22.02
C GLY A 103 -16.06 -8.27 21.90
N GLY A 104 -15.74 -7.61 20.79
CA GLY A 104 -16.17 -6.23 20.53
C GLY A 104 -17.62 -6.11 20.08
N ARG A 105 -17.99 -4.94 19.58
CA ARG A 105 -19.28 -4.64 18.97
C ARG A 105 -19.05 -3.81 17.72
N VAL A 106 -19.80 -4.07 16.66
CA VAL A 106 -19.65 -3.40 15.38
C VAL A 106 -20.99 -2.87 14.91
N GLU A 107 -21.01 -1.60 14.52
CA GLU A 107 -22.11 -0.99 13.79
C GLU A 107 -21.76 -0.97 12.30
N VAL A 108 -22.63 -1.54 11.48
CA VAL A 108 -22.46 -1.64 10.02
C VAL A 108 -23.60 -0.87 9.35
N SER A 109 -23.26 0.01 8.42
CA SER A 109 -24.22 0.67 7.54
C SER A 109 -24.23 0.00 6.16
N ILE A 110 -25.41 -0.09 5.55
CA ILE A 110 -25.63 -0.69 4.24
C ILE A 110 -26.38 0.34 3.41
N ARG A 111 -25.82 0.75 2.28
CA ARG A 111 -26.42 1.77 1.40
C ARG A 111 -26.38 1.30 -0.05
N LEU A 112 -27.43 1.58 -0.83
CA LEU A 112 -27.35 1.38 -2.28
C LEU A 112 -26.31 2.30 -2.90
N VAL A 113 -25.52 1.77 -3.83
CA VAL A 113 -24.56 2.57 -4.61
C VAL A 113 -25.31 3.29 -5.71
N ASP A 114 -25.43 4.61 -5.56
CA ASP A 114 -25.85 5.51 -6.64
C ASP A 114 -24.62 6.05 -7.40
N ALA A 115 -24.87 6.81 -8.46
CA ALA A 115 -23.80 7.38 -9.30
C ALA A 115 -22.88 8.34 -8.53
N SER A 116 -23.39 9.06 -7.53
CA SER A 116 -22.59 9.98 -6.73
C SER A 116 -21.66 9.20 -5.78
N LEU A 117 -22.18 8.18 -5.12
CA LEU A 117 -21.41 7.34 -4.21
C LEU A 117 -20.37 6.51 -4.97
N GLU A 118 -20.70 6.01 -6.16
CA GLU A 118 -19.74 5.36 -7.06
C GLU A 118 -18.56 6.29 -7.39
N GLN A 119 -18.85 7.52 -7.81
CA GLN A 119 -17.80 8.51 -8.11
C GLN A 119 -16.94 8.82 -6.87
N GLN A 120 -17.56 8.96 -5.70
CA GLN A 120 -16.83 9.18 -4.44
C GLN A 120 -15.92 8.00 -4.07
N LEU A 121 -16.41 6.76 -4.19
CA LEU A 121 -15.62 5.56 -3.90
C LEU A 121 -14.41 5.46 -4.84
N ILE A 122 -14.60 5.72 -6.13
CA ILE A 122 -13.53 5.73 -7.12
C ILE A 122 -12.52 6.84 -6.81
N ALA A 123 -12.97 8.08 -6.58
CA ALA A 123 -12.10 9.21 -6.27
C ALA A 123 -11.29 8.98 -4.98
N ASN A 124 -11.92 8.38 -3.96
CA ASN A 124 -11.23 8.03 -2.72
C ASN A 124 -10.17 6.95 -2.96
N ALA A 125 -10.47 5.91 -3.74
CA ALA A 125 -9.51 4.87 -4.07
C ALA A 125 -8.33 5.41 -4.89
N GLU A 126 -8.59 6.29 -5.86
CA GLU A 126 -7.55 6.97 -6.65
C GLU A 126 -6.69 7.90 -5.78
N SER A 127 -7.30 8.63 -4.85
CA SER A 127 -6.60 9.50 -3.91
C SER A 127 -5.74 8.71 -2.93
N GLU A 128 -6.24 7.58 -2.42
CA GLU A 128 -5.49 6.64 -1.58
C GLU A 128 -4.29 6.10 -2.35
N GLU A 129 -4.51 5.64 -3.58
CA GLU A 129 -3.47 5.10 -4.45
C GLU A 129 -2.39 6.15 -4.80
N ALA A 130 -2.79 7.38 -5.11
CA ALA A 130 -1.87 8.47 -5.42
C ALA A 130 -0.97 8.85 -4.23
N ARG A 131 -1.41 8.56 -3.00
CA ARG A 131 -0.65 8.82 -1.77
C ARG A 131 0.20 7.65 -1.31
N LEU A 132 0.16 6.51 -2.00
CA LEU A 132 0.99 5.36 -1.63
C LEU A 132 2.49 5.72 -1.78
N PRO A 133 3.33 5.27 -0.84
CA PRO A 133 4.75 5.57 -0.90
C PRO A 133 5.42 4.82 -2.05
N HIS A 134 6.56 5.35 -2.50
CA HIS A 134 7.30 4.81 -3.63
C HIS A 134 8.54 4.05 -3.15
N VAL A 135 8.80 2.89 -3.75
CA VAL A 135 9.99 2.07 -3.49
C VAL A 135 10.72 1.82 -4.82
N TYR A 136 11.97 2.25 -4.88
CA TYR A 136 12.85 2.05 -6.04
C TYR A 136 13.88 0.98 -5.72
N LEU A 137 13.86 -0.10 -6.50
CA LEU A 137 14.82 -1.18 -6.48
C LEU A 137 15.83 -0.98 -7.61
N PHE A 138 17.09 -0.76 -7.26
CA PHE A 138 18.17 -0.66 -8.25
C PHE A 138 18.84 -2.02 -8.40
N GLY A 139 18.51 -2.71 -9.49
CA GLY A 139 18.97 -4.07 -9.80
C GLY A 139 17.82 -5.06 -9.91
N GLY A 140 17.78 -5.81 -11.02
CA GLY A 140 16.84 -6.89 -11.31
C GLY A 140 17.44 -8.29 -11.14
N GLY A 141 18.55 -8.42 -10.41
CA GLY A 141 19.13 -9.74 -10.12
C GLY A 141 18.23 -10.61 -9.23
N HIS A 142 18.70 -11.82 -8.85
CA HIS A 142 17.91 -12.76 -8.04
C HIS A 142 17.28 -12.17 -6.76
N VAL A 143 18.02 -11.30 -6.05
CA VAL A 143 17.48 -10.61 -4.86
C VAL A 143 16.47 -9.54 -5.24
N GLY A 144 16.70 -8.81 -6.34
CA GLY A 144 15.79 -7.79 -6.85
C GLY A 144 14.45 -8.35 -7.29
N GLN A 145 14.48 -9.48 -8.01
CA GLN A 145 13.29 -10.24 -8.39
C GLN A 145 12.49 -10.72 -7.15
N ALA A 146 13.18 -11.33 -6.18
CA ALA A 146 12.52 -11.81 -4.96
C ALA A 146 11.92 -10.65 -4.13
N LEU A 147 12.63 -9.52 -4.05
CA LEU A 147 12.16 -8.33 -3.33
C LEU A 147 11.01 -7.66 -4.07
N ALA A 148 11.08 -7.52 -5.40
CA ALA A 148 9.99 -7.03 -6.23
C ALA A 148 8.71 -7.87 -6.04
N ALA A 149 8.84 -9.20 -6.05
CA ALA A 149 7.71 -10.11 -5.80
C ALA A 149 7.13 -9.96 -4.40
N SER A 150 7.96 -9.72 -3.38
CA SER A 150 7.49 -9.51 -2.00
C SER A 150 6.78 -8.16 -1.85
N LEU A 151 7.34 -7.10 -2.45
CA LEU A 151 6.80 -5.75 -2.40
C LEU A 151 5.55 -5.57 -3.26
N ALA A 152 5.40 -6.36 -4.33
CA ALA A 152 4.22 -6.37 -5.21
C ALA A 152 2.90 -6.69 -4.49
N LEU A 153 2.98 -7.30 -3.30
CA LEU A 153 1.83 -7.65 -2.47
C LEU A 153 1.40 -6.52 -1.52
N LEU A 154 2.18 -5.44 -1.45
CA LEU A 154 2.04 -4.38 -0.46
C LEU A 154 1.42 -3.12 -1.09
N PRO A 155 0.76 -2.26 -0.30
CA PRO A 155 0.13 -1.03 -0.80
C PRO A 155 1.18 0.06 -1.03
N ILE A 156 2.05 -0.12 -2.02
CA ILE A 156 3.17 0.76 -2.37
C ILE A 156 3.39 0.77 -3.88
N HIS A 157 3.96 1.85 -4.41
CA HIS A 157 4.41 1.91 -5.81
C HIS A 157 5.82 1.37 -5.92
N VAL A 158 6.00 0.24 -6.61
CA VAL A 158 7.32 -0.38 -6.79
C VAL A 158 7.87 -0.10 -8.18
N PHE A 159 9.12 0.36 -8.23
CA PHE A 159 9.88 0.58 -9.45
C PHE A 159 11.17 -0.25 -9.43
N VAL A 160 11.43 -1.01 -10.48
CA VAL A 160 12.72 -1.68 -10.70
C VAL A 160 13.49 -0.91 -11.77
N VAL A 161 14.64 -0.39 -11.39
CA VAL A 161 15.58 0.32 -12.26
C VAL A 161 16.76 -0.61 -12.54
N GLU A 162 17.06 -0.84 -13.81
CA GLU A 162 18.09 -1.78 -14.22
C GLU A 162 18.74 -1.33 -15.53
N THR A 163 19.97 -1.79 -15.75
CA THR A 163 20.82 -1.50 -16.92
C THR A 163 20.75 -2.60 -17.99
N ARG A 164 20.27 -3.79 -17.60
CA ARG A 164 20.21 -5.02 -18.39
C ARG A 164 18.77 -5.46 -18.65
N ALA A 165 18.38 -5.59 -19.91
CA ALA A 165 17.00 -5.90 -20.28
C ALA A 165 16.55 -7.26 -19.74
N GLU A 166 17.43 -8.26 -19.80
CA GLU A 166 17.17 -9.64 -19.37
C GLU A 166 16.88 -9.75 -17.86
N ALA A 167 17.43 -8.84 -17.04
CA ALA A 167 17.20 -8.83 -15.60
C ALA A 167 15.80 -8.28 -15.23
N LEU A 168 15.08 -7.68 -16.17
CA LEU A 168 13.70 -7.22 -16.00
C LEU A 168 12.66 -8.28 -16.39
N GLU A 169 13.08 -9.38 -17.02
CA GLU A 169 12.18 -10.47 -17.40
C GLU A 169 11.57 -11.13 -16.15
N GLY A 170 10.29 -11.47 -16.21
CA GLY A 170 9.58 -12.15 -15.12
C GLY A 170 9.22 -11.26 -13.92
N MET A 171 9.45 -9.95 -13.99
CA MET A 171 8.98 -9.02 -12.96
C MET A 171 7.44 -9.05 -12.83
N PRO A 172 6.88 -8.94 -11.61
CA PRO A 172 5.43 -8.91 -11.42
C PRO A 172 4.76 -7.77 -12.21
N GLU A 173 3.57 -7.99 -12.76
CA GLU A 173 2.84 -6.99 -13.56
C GLU A 173 2.50 -5.69 -12.82
N THR A 174 2.47 -5.74 -11.48
CA THR A 174 2.21 -4.57 -10.63
C THR A 174 3.47 -3.73 -10.39
N VAL A 175 4.64 -4.23 -10.76
CA VAL A 175 5.94 -3.54 -10.62
C VAL A 175 6.25 -2.79 -11.91
N LYS A 176 6.56 -1.50 -11.81
CA LYS A 176 7.00 -0.70 -12.95
C LYS A 176 8.49 -0.95 -13.19
N THR A 177 8.89 -1.13 -14.44
CA THR A 177 10.30 -1.33 -14.79
C THR A 177 10.85 -0.13 -15.55
N ARG A 178 12.13 0.18 -15.35
CA ARG A 178 12.86 1.22 -16.07
C ARG A 178 14.23 0.71 -16.46
N LEU A 179 14.40 0.42 -17.76
CA LEU A 179 15.70 0.14 -18.35
C LEU A 179 16.43 1.46 -18.64
N THR A 180 17.60 1.67 -18.05
CA THR A 180 18.37 2.90 -18.25
C THR A 180 19.86 2.68 -18.02
N SER A 181 20.70 3.40 -18.77
CA SER A 181 22.15 3.43 -18.57
C SER A 181 22.61 4.36 -17.45
N LEU A 182 21.70 5.17 -16.87
CA LEU A 182 22.01 6.12 -15.79
C LEU A 182 21.04 5.95 -14.61
N PRO A 183 21.11 4.82 -13.87
CA PRO A 183 20.19 4.55 -12.77
C PRO A 183 20.21 5.62 -11.67
N GLU A 184 21.36 6.19 -11.36
CA GLU A 184 21.52 7.23 -10.34
C GLU A 184 20.73 8.52 -10.66
N ALA A 185 20.47 8.82 -11.94
CA ALA A 185 19.62 9.94 -12.32
C ALA A 185 18.16 9.73 -11.88
N VAL A 186 17.67 8.49 -11.83
CA VAL A 186 16.30 8.15 -11.42
C VAL A 186 16.05 8.52 -9.96
N VAL A 187 17.08 8.49 -9.11
CA VAL A 187 16.98 8.91 -7.70
C VAL A 187 16.51 10.37 -7.59
N ARG A 188 16.93 11.24 -8.51
CA ARG A 188 16.59 12.68 -8.48
C ARG A 188 15.14 12.94 -8.91
N GLU A 189 14.60 12.08 -9.77
CA GLU A 189 13.23 12.17 -10.27
C GLU A 189 12.19 11.58 -9.30
N ALA A 190 12.64 10.79 -8.32
CA ALA A 190 11.76 10.13 -7.37
C ALA A 190 11.04 11.15 -6.46
N PRO A 191 9.75 10.94 -6.15
CA PRO A 191 9.01 11.77 -5.20
C PRO A 191 9.64 11.82 -3.81
N ALA A 192 9.36 12.88 -3.06
CA ALA A 192 9.73 12.96 -1.65
C ALA A 192 9.12 11.80 -0.84
N GLY A 193 9.82 11.36 0.20
CA GLY A 193 9.41 10.21 1.01
C GLY A 193 9.61 8.85 0.34
N SER A 194 10.34 8.80 -0.79
CA SER A 194 10.67 7.53 -1.45
C SER A 194 11.67 6.69 -0.65
N ALA A 195 11.56 5.37 -0.80
CA ALA A 195 12.55 4.42 -0.32
C ALA A 195 13.42 3.90 -1.49
N PHE A 196 14.73 3.80 -1.26
CA PHE A 196 15.69 3.32 -2.24
C PHE A 196 16.40 2.07 -1.72
N ALA A 197 16.29 0.96 -2.45
CA ALA A 197 17.00 -0.29 -2.18
C ALA A 197 17.99 -0.58 -3.31
N ILE A 198 19.28 -0.51 -2.98
CA ILE A 198 20.39 -0.60 -3.93
C ILE A 198 20.98 -2.01 -3.88
N LEU A 199 20.81 -2.75 -4.98
CA LEU A 199 21.14 -4.16 -5.09
C LEU A 199 21.64 -4.54 -6.49
N THR A 200 22.41 -3.64 -7.11
CA THR A 200 22.99 -3.88 -8.42
C THR A 200 24.11 -4.93 -8.33
N HIS A 201 24.58 -5.37 -9.50
CA HIS A 201 25.69 -6.30 -9.60
C HIS A 201 27.05 -5.59 -9.66
N ASP A 202 27.07 -4.26 -9.78
CA ASP A 202 28.28 -3.44 -9.93
C ASP A 202 28.48 -2.57 -8.69
N HIS A 203 29.63 -2.74 -8.03
CA HIS A 203 29.98 -2.00 -6.82
C HIS A 203 30.14 -0.50 -7.04
N ALA A 204 30.67 -0.06 -8.17
CA ALA A 204 30.84 1.35 -8.47
C ALA A 204 29.47 2.00 -8.71
N LEU A 205 28.58 1.30 -9.44
CA LEU A 205 27.22 1.77 -9.66
C LEU A 205 26.43 1.87 -8.36
N ASP A 206 26.53 0.88 -7.48
CA ASP A 206 25.89 0.95 -6.15
C ASP A 206 26.34 2.21 -5.39
N PHE A 207 27.63 2.56 -5.45
CA PHE A 207 28.17 3.71 -4.74
C PHE A 207 27.61 5.03 -5.29
N LEU A 208 27.49 5.15 -6.61
CA LEU A 208 26.89 6.32 -7.25
C LEU A 208 25.42 6.49 -6.84
N ILE A 209 24.63 5.41 -6.90
CA ILE A 209 23.20 5.45 -6.56
C ILE A 209 22.99 5.76 -5.07
N VAL A 210 23.74 5.09 -4.18
CA VAL A 210 23.64 5.34 -2.73
C VAL A 210 24.06 6.77 -2.40
N ALA A 211 25.10 7.30 -3.04
CA ALA A 211 25.52 8.67 -2.80
C ALA A 211 24.44 9.69 -3.18
N GLU A 212 23.79 9.51 -4.34
CA GLU A 212 22.65 10.35 -4.74
C GLU A 212 21.48 10.22 -3.76
N ALA A 213 21.14 9.01 -3.33
CA ALA A 213 20.03 8.79 -2.40
C ALA A 213 20.30 9.37 -1.00
N LEU A 214 21.55 9.33 -0.54
CA LEU A 214 21.98 9.92 0.74
C LEU A 214 22.18 11.43 0.69
N LYS A 215 22.26 12.04 -0.48
CA LYS A 215 22.26 13.51 -0.63
C LYS A 215 20.87 14.12 -0.49
N ARG A 216 19.82 13.32 -0.64
CA ARG A 216 18.43 13.72 -0.42
C ARG A 216 18.08 13.72 1.06
N ASP A 217 17.52 14.81 1.56
CA ASP A 217 17.08 14.92 2.96
C ASP A 217 15.64 14.42 3.17
N ASP A 218 14.94 14.09 2.09
CA ASP A 218 13.53 13.67 2.06
C ASP A 218 13.34 12.17 1.78
N SER A 219 14.42 11.39 1.73
CA SER A 219 14.35 9.93 1.54
C SER A 219 13.81 9.25 2.81
N ALA A 220 12.77 8.43 2.68
CA ALA A 220 12.26 7.64 3.80
C ALA A 220 13.20 6.49 4.18
N TYR A 221 13.95 5.95 3.22
CA TYR A 221 14.86 4.83 3.42
C TYR A 221 15.95 4.80 2.35
N VAL A 222 17.19 4.51 2.76
CA VAL A 222 18.31 4.23 1.84
C VAL A 222 19.04 2.97 2.32
N GLY A 223 18.86 1.88 1.58
CA GLY A 223 19.42 0.58 1.89
C GLY A 223 20.35 0.07 0.79
N MET A 224 21.49 -0.51 1.16
CA MET A 224 22.42 -1.13 0.22
C MET A 224 22.70 -2.59 0.59
N ILE A 225 22.53 -3.49 -0.38
CA ILE A 225 22.95 -4.88 -0.23
C ILE A 225 24.47 -4.94 -0.10
N GLY A 226 24.95 -5.76 0.84
CA GLY A 226 26.38 -6.07 0.92
C GLY A 226 26.91 -6.28 2.32
N SER A 227 28.21 -6.54 2.40
CA SER A 227 28.90 -6.85 3.65
C SER A 227 29.30 -5.61 4.44
N LYS A 228 29.71 -5.81 5.70
CA LYS A 228 30.35 -4.76 6.52
C LYS A 228 31.54 -4.13 5.81
N THR A 229 32.32 -4.93 5.08
CA THR A 229 33.45 -4.46 4.29
C THR A 229 32.99 -3.51 3.18
N LYS A 230 31.95 -3.87 2.42
CA LYS A 230 31.39 -3.00 1.38
C LYS A 230 30.88 -1.68 1.95
N LYS A 231 30.20 -1.71 3.10
CA LYS A 231 29.77 -0.50 3.82
C LYS A 231 30.95 0.40 4.22
N ALA A 232 32.04 -0.18 4.72
CA ALA A 232 33.24 0.57 5.10
C ALA A 232 33.96 1.19 3.88
N THR A 233 34.08 0.42 2.79
CA THR A 233 34.63 0.94 1.52
C THR A 233 33.78 2.09 0.98
N PHE A 234 32.45 1.92 0.96
CA PHE A 234 31.53 2.97 0.55
C PHE A 234 31.70 4.22 1.42
N ARG A 235 31.75 4.08 2.74
CA ARG A 235 31.95 5.22 3.67
C ARG A 235 33.19 6.03 3.29
N ASN A 236 34.33 5.36 3.12
CA ASN A 236 35.59 6.04 2.81
C ASN A 236 35.53 6.78 1.48
N TRP A 237 34.93 6.15 0.46
CA TRP A 237 34.74 6.79 -0.84
C TRP A 237 33.74 7.95 -0.77
N PHE A 238 32.60 7.78 -0.08
CA PHE A 238 31.54 8.77 0.03
C PHE A 238 32.03 10.07 0.69
N LEU A 239 32.80 9.96 1.79
CA LEU A 239 33.34 11.10 2.53
C LEU A 239 34.48 11.82 1.78
N LYS A 240 35.24 11.11 0.94
CA LYS A 240 36.43 11.67 0.26
C LYS A 240 36.17 12.13 -1.17
N SER A 241 35.30 11.42 -1.89
CA SER A 241 35.13 11.54 -3.33
C SER A 241 33.74 12.00 -3.74
N ALA A 242 32.72 11.81 -2.89
CA ALA A 242 31.34 12.16 -3.22
C ALA A 242 30.80 13.38 -2.44
N GLU A 243 31.68 14.05 -1.68
CA GLU A 243 31.35 15.21 -0.82
C GLU A 243 30.25 14.89 0.21
N GLY A 244 30.21 13.64 0.67
CA GLY A 244 29.25 13.18 1.67
C GLY A 244 29.66 13.55 3.10
N SER A 245 28.67 13.69 3.98
CA SER A 245 28.88 13.90 5.42
C SER A 245 28.64 12.63 6.24
N GLU A 246 29.17 12.59 7.47
CA GLU A 246 28.89 11.51 8.43
C GLU A 246 27.40 11.43 8.77
N ALA A 247 26.71 12.57 8.86
CA ALA A 247 25.29 12.63 9.14
C ALA A 247 24.47 11.98 8.02
N GLN A 248 24.82 12.25 6.75
CA GLN A 248 24.21 11.57 5.61
C GLN A 248 24.53 10.07 5.63
N PHE A 249 25.79 9.69 5.84
CA PHE A 249 26.20 8.28 5.90
C PHE A 249 25.50 7.49 7.02
N ALA A 250 25.22 8.12 8.17
CA ALA A 250 24.55 7.46 9.29
C ALA A 250 23.15 6.95 8.94
N ARG A 251 22.49 7.54 7.92
CA ARG A 251 21.19 7.08 7.40
C ARG A 251 21.28 5.81 6.53
N LEU A 252 22.47 5.40 6.12
CA LEU A 252 22.65 4.20 5.30
C LEU A 252 22.38 2.92 6.08
N VAL A 253 21.36 2.19 5.64
CA VAL A 253 21.09 0.81 6.09
C VAL A 253 21.90 -0.15 5.24
N SER A 254 22.80 -0.92 5.86
CA SER A 254 23.57 -1.95 5.18
C SER A 254 24.16 -2.94 6.19
N PRO A 255 23.97 -4.26 6.02
CA PRO A 255 23.15 -4.90 4.97
C PRO A 255 21.66 -4.59 5.11
N ILE A 256 20.96 -4.56 3.97
CA ILE A 256 19.48 -4.56 3.93
C ILE A 256 18.93 -5.80 4.61
N GLY A 257 17.81 -5.66 5.33
CA GLY A 257 17.18 -6.78 6.06
C GLY A 257 17.95 -7.23 7.30
N GLY A 258 18.99 -6.48 7.70
CA GLY A 258 19.76 -6.73 8.92
C GLY A 258 20.61 -8.00 8.92
N ASN A 259 21.00 -8.43 10.11
CA ASN A 259 21.89 -9.59 10.34
C ASN A 259 21.31 -10.64 11.30
N ALA A 260 20.04 -10.50 11.68
CA ALA A 260 19.40 -11.38 12.66
C ALA A 260 19.29 -12.82 12.14
N VAL A 261 19.01 -12.98 10.85
CA VAL A 261 18.92 -14.28 10.17
C VAL A 261 20.17 -14.46 9.30
N LYS A 262 20.90 -15.57 9.51
CA LYS A 262 22.13 -15.89 8.76
C LYS A 262 21.85 -16.73 7.50
N ASP A 263 20.76 -16.43 6.81
CA ASP A 263 20.36 -17.10 5.57
C ASP A 263 20.46 -16.12 4.40
N LYS A 264 21.21 -16.53 3.37
CA LYS A 264 21.54 -15.69 2.22
C LYS A 264 20.68 -15.96 0.99
N ARG A 265 19.67 -16.82 1.11
CA ARG A 265 18.74 -17.09 0.00
C ARG A 265 18.00 -15.80 -0.38
N PRO A 266 17.83 -15.50 -1.68
CA PRO A 266 17.19 -14.27 -2.14
C PRO A 266 15.81 -13.99 -1.51
N SER A 267 14.97 -15.02 -1.36
CA SER A 267 13.65 -14.89 -0.75
C SER A 267 13.68 -14.52 0.73
N VAL A 268 14.69 -14.98 1.49
CA VAL A 268 14.83 -14.63 2.91
C VAL A 268 15.30 -13.18 3.05
N ILE A 269 16.28 -12.77 2.25
CA ILE A 269 16.74 -11.38 2.19
C ILE A 269 15.57 -10.47 1.80
N ALA A 270 14.79 -10.84 0.79
CA ALA A 270 13.63 -10.09 0.32
C ALA A 270 12.58 -9.90 1.42
N ALA A 271 12.23 -10.96 2.17
CA ALA A 271 11.24 -10.86 3.25
C ALA A 271 11.70 -9.90 4.36
N LEU A 272 12.96 -9.97 4.77
CA LEU A 272 13.51 -9.10 5.81
C LEU A 272 13.65 -7.65 5.34
N ALA A 273 14.13 -7.45 4.11
CA ALA A 273 14.24 -6.12 3.51
C ALA A 273 12.87 -5.48 3.29
N ALA A 274 11.85 -6.24 2.87
CA ALA A 274 10.48 -5.73 2.72
C ALA A 274 9.90 -5.24 4.05
N ALA A 275 10.08 -6.02 5.14
CA ALA A 275 9.63 -5.60 6.47
C ALA A 275 10.36 -4.34 6.96
N GLU A 276 11.68 -4.27 6.74
CA GLU A 276 12.52 -3.12 7.10
C GLU A 276 12.10 -1.85 6.33
N ILE A 277 11.90 -1.95 5.01
CA ILE A 277 11.44 -0.86 4.15
C ILE A 277 10.06 -0.36 4.59
N MET A 278 9.09 -1.26 4.81
CA MET A 278 7.75 -0.87 5.26
C MET A 278 7.77 -0.15 6.61
N THR A 279 8.61 -0.61 7.55
CA THR A 279 8.77 0.04 8.84
C THR A 279 9.28 1.48 8.69
N ALA A 280 10.26 1.69 7.80
CA ALA A 280 10.80 3.01 7.50
C ALA A 280 9.77 3.93 6.83
N LEU A 281 9.00 3.41 5.85
CA LEU A 281 7.94 4.16 5.18
C LEU A 281 6.85 4.63 6.14
N VAL A 282 6.38 3.75 7.04
CA VAL A 282 5.37 4.11 8.06
C VAL A 282 5.92 5.15 9.03
N SER A 283 7.17 4.99 9.46
CA SER A 283 7.82 5.93 10.40
C SER A 283 7.99 7.31 9.77
N HIS A 284 8.32 7.38 8.48
CA HIS A 284 8.44 8.64 7.74
C HIS A 284 7.06 9.29 7.52
N GLY A 285 6.04 8.52 7.15
CA GLY A 285 4.67 9.03 6.97
C GLY A 285 4.03 9.57 8.25
N ALA A 286 4.48 9.13 9.43
CA ALA A 286 4.05 9.63 10.72
C ALA A 286 4.74 10.96 11.13
N GLN A 287 5.82 11.36 10.46
CA GLN A 287 6.45 12.66 10.72
C GLN A 287 5.65 13.77 10.03
N PRO A 288 5.23 14.83 10.75
CA PRO A 288 4.54 15.94 10.12
C PRO A 288 5.48 16.57 9.08
N ALA A 289 4.99 16.77 7.86
CA ALA A 289 5.72 17.43 6.79
C ALA A 289 6.26 18.76 7.33
N ALA A 290 7.58 18.87 7.50
CA ALA A 290 8.22 20.11 7.90
C ALA A 290 7.81 21.18 6.89
N SER A 291 7.10 22.20 7.37
CA SER A 291 6.54 23.28 6.57
C SER A 291 7.57 23.84 5.61
N ALA A 292 7.27 23.80 4.30
CA ALA A 292 7.97 24.62 3.33
C ALA A 292 7.91 26.08 3.82
N ALA A 293 9.06 26.62 4.19
CA ALA A 293 9.16 28.00 4.64
C ALA A 293 8.72 28.92 3.49
N PRO A 294 7.92 29.97 3.75
CA PRO A 294 7.50 30.88 2.70
C PRO A 294 8.72 31.61 2.16
N GLU A 295 8.88 31.52 0.85
CA GLU A 295 9.83 32.26 0.05
C GLU A 295 9.70 33.75 0.38
N LYS A 296 10.72 34.33 1.02
CA LYS A 296 10.78 35.77 1.26
C LYS A 296 10.90 36.46 -0.10
N THR A 297 9.78 36.99 -0.58
CA THR A 297 9.77 38.00 -1.64
C THR A 297 10.60 39.20 -1.15
N MET A 298 11.83 39.33 -1.65
CA MET A 298 12.57 40.59 -1.52
C MET A 298 11.90 41.61 -2.44
N ALA A 299 11.29 42.62 -1.82
CA ALA A 299 10.93 43.86 -2.47
C ALA A 299 11.91 44.95 -2.02
N SER A 300 12.39 45.72 -3.01
CA SER A 300 13.25 46.91 -2.97
C SER A 300 14.74 46.67 -3.20
#